data_AF-Q9K746-F1
#
_entry.id   AF-Q9K746-F1
#
_cell.length_a   1.000
_cell.length_b   1.000
_cell.length_c   1.000
_cell.angle_alpha   90.00
_cell.angle_beta   90.00
_cell.angle_gamma   90.00
#
_symmetry.space_group_name_H-M   'P 1'
#
loop_
_entity.id
_entity.type
_entity.pdbx_description
1 polymer ?
#
loop_
_entity_poly.entity_id
_entity_poly.type
_entity_poly.pdbx_seq_one_letter_code
_entity_poly.pdbx_strand_id
1 'polypeptide(L)'
;MAEVLQTPDGKSVSDKNPLPVKIIGGDVGGGSSMRFIFGTSDPTSNDGQPGDVFLNTSTGDIFSNVNGTWQKQGNLRGPQGPEGPQGPEGPRGPEGPEGPPGFGTEEQYNEIISRLEALEGEVFGGGDS
;
A
#
# COMPACT_ATOMS: atom_id res chain seq x y z
N MET A 1 18.99 -50.99 18.70
CA MET A 1 19.71 -50.79 17.43
C MET A 1 18.64 -50.41 16.42
N ALA A 2 18.51 -49.13 16.04
CA ALA A 2 17.50 -48.71 15.07
C ALA A 2 18.11 -48.79 13.66
N GLU A 3 17.46 -49.54 12.79
CA GLU A 3 17.89 -49.78 11.41
C GLU A 3 17.48 -48.56 10.57
N VAL A 4 18.49 -47.80 10.13
CA VAL A 4 18.28 -46.64 9.26
C VAL A 4 17.96 -47.16 7.86
N LEU A 5 16.69 -47.11 7.47
CA LEU A 5 16.25 -47.45 6.11
C LEU A 5 16.83 -46.42 5.13
N GLN A 6 17.94 -46.77 4.48
CA GLN A 6 18.52 -45.96 3.42
C GLN A 6 17.61 -46.04 2.18
N THR A 7 17.25 -44.89 1.62
CA THR A 7 16.61 -44.84 0.30
C THR A 7 17.65 -45.19 -0.78
N PRO A 8 17.24 -45.67 -1.97
CA PRO A 8 18.15 -46.17 -3.02
C PRO A 8 19.21 -45.17 -3.52
N ASP A 9 19.04 -43.89 -3.20
CA ASP A 9 19.88 -42.75 -3.52
C ASP A 9 20.85 -42.35 -2.39
N GLY A 10 20.94 -43.14 -1.32
CA GLY A 10 22.01 -43.05 -0.31
C GLY A 10 21.94 -41.84 0.64
N LYS A 11 20.81 -41.14 0.71
CA LYS A 11 20.63 -39.98 1.58
C LYS A 11 19.83 -40.34 2.83
N SER A 12 20.40 -40.07 4.01
CA SER A 12 19.70 -40.23 5.28
C SER A 12 18.59 -39.19 5.40
N VAL A 13 17.34 -39.62 5.33
CA VAL A 13 16.17 -38.80 5.69
C VAL A 13 15.91 -38.91 7.18
N SER A 14 15.52 -37.81 7.83
CA SER A 14 15.14 -37.81 9.24
C SER A 14 13.79 -38.49 9.42
N ASP A 15 13.73 -39.54 10.24
CA ASP A 15 12.50 -40.30 10.55
C ASP A 15 11.35 -39.45 11.10
N LYS A 16 11.68 -38.24 11.59
CA LYS A 16 10.72 -37.32 12.22
C LYS A 16 10.14 -36.27 11.28
N ASN A 17 10.62 -36.18 10.04
CA ASN A 17 10.02 -35.28 9.05
C ASN A 17 10.25 -35.77 7.60
N PRO A 18 9.57 -36.87 7.20
CA PRO A 18 9.65 -37.39 5.83
C PRO A 18 8.76 -36.54 4.92
N LEU A 19 9.17 -35.30 4.65
CA LEU A 19 8.57 -34.57 3.53
C LEU A 19 9.03 -35.24 2.23
N PRO A 20 8.13 -35.49 1.27
CA PRO A 20 8.55 -35.88 -0.07
C PRO A 20 9.27 -34.68 -0.70
N VAL A 21 10.59 -34.62 -0.55
CA VAL A 21 11.41 -33.68 -1.29
C VAL A 21 11.52 -34.23 -2.70
N LYS A 22 10.56 -33.86 -3.56
CA LYS A 22 10.72 -34.02 -5.00
C LYS A 22 11.74 -32.97 -5.44
N ILE A 23 13.01 -33.37 -5.52
CA ILE A 23 14.00 -32.58 -6.25
C ILE A 23 13.56 -32.59 -7.72
N ILE A 24 12.88 -31.54 -8.16
CA ILE A 24 12.66 -31.28 -9.58
C ILE A 24 14.01 -30.81 -10.14
N GLY A 25 14.78 -31.73 -10.72
CA GLY A 25 16.11 -31.43 -11.25
C GLY A 25 17.08 -32.59 -11.09
N GLY A 26 16.72 -33.75 -11.64
CA GLY A 26 17.54 -34.95 -11.66
C GLY A 26 18.64 -34.96 -12.73
N ASP A 27 19.14 -33.79 -13.15
CA ASP A 27 20.35 -33.65 -13.95
C ASP A 27 21.05 -32.33 -13.58
N VAL A 28 21.81 -32.37 -12.49
CA VAL A 28 22.76 -31.31 -12.12
C VAL A 28 24.17 -31.90 -12.09
N GLY A 29 24.59 -32.42 -13.25
CA GLY A 29 25.89 -33.06 -13.44
C GLY A 29 26.71 -32.36 -14.50
N GLY A 30 27.31 -31.21 -14.16
CA GLY A 30 28.16 -30.45 -15.07
C GLY A 30 29.24 -29.61 -14.38
N GLY A 31 29.81 -30.09 -13.27
CA GLY A 31 31.05 -29.55 -12.69
C GLY A 31 30.88 -28.52 -11.58
N SER A 32 31.11 -28.94 -10.34
CA SER A 32 31.45 -28.09 -9.18
C SER A 32 30.51 -26.90 -8.87
N SER A 33 29.46 -27.19 -8.09
CA SER A 33 28.65 -26.24 -7.31
C SER A 33 27.65 -25.36 -8.09
N MET A 34 26.35 -25.56 -7.82
CA MET A 34 25.31 -24.61 -8.23
C MET A 34 25.58 -23.25 -7.58
N ARG A 35 25.62 -22.19 -8.39
CA ARG A 35 25.71 -20.82 -7.88
C ARG A 35 24.32 -20.20 -7.83
N PHE A 36 24.07 -19.46 -6.76
CA PHE A 36 22.92 -18.57 -6.67
C PHE A 36 23.36 -17.14 -7.01
N ILE A 37 22.83 -16.61 -8.09
CA ILE A 37 23.23 -15.34 -8.71
C ILE A 37 22.05 -14.37 -8.60
N PHE A 38 22.33 -13.07 -8.60
CA PHE A 38 21.30 -12.04 -8.59
C PHE A 38 21.69 -10.85 -9.45
N GLY A 39 20.67 -10.15 -9.96
CA GLY A 39 20.86 -8.92 -10.73
C GLY A 39 19.55 -8.16 -10.88
N THR A 40 19.61 -6.99 -11.52
CA THR A 40 18.46 -6.10 -11.70
C THR A 40 17.74 -6.29 -13.03
N SER A 41 18.25 -7.17 -13.89
CA SER A 41 17.68 -7.54 -15.20
C SER A 41 17.63 -9.05 -15.34
N ASP A 42 16.88 -9.53 -16.33
CA ASP A 42 16.83 -10.97 -16.64
C ASP A 42 18.22 -11.47 -17.06
N PRO A 43 18.56 -12.74 -16.73
CA PRO A 43 19.87 -13.27 -17.01
C PRO A 43 20.08 -13.58 -18.49
N THR A 44 21.32 -13.37 -18.94
CA THR A 44 21.85 -13.65 -20.27
C THR A 44 22.76 -14.87 -20.24
N SER A 45 23.12 -15.41 -21.40
CA SER A 45 24.01 -16.59 -21.51
C SER A 45 25.39 -16.40 -20.85
N ASN A 46 25.80 -15.16 -20.57
CA ASN A 46 27.08 -14.86 -19.92
C ASN A 46 26.99 -14.83 -18.39
N ASP A 47 25.77 -14.84 -17.82
CA ASP A 47 25.58 -14.64 -16.38
C ASP A 47 25.80 -15.90 -15.55
N GLY A 48 25.81 -17.10 -16.16
CA GLY A 48 26.02 -18.33 -15.42
C GLY A 48 26.14 -19.57 -16.29
N GLN A 49 26.45 -20.69 -15.64
CA GLN A 49 26.64 -21.98 -16.26
C GLN A 49 25.38 -22.85 -16.10
N PRO A 50 25.21 -23.91 -16.91
CA PRO A 50 24.15 -24.88 -16.70
C PRO A 50 24.14 -25.40 -15.26
N GLY A 51 22.98 -25.36 -14.60
CA GLY A 51 22.80 -25.70 -13.18
C GLY A 51 22.77 -24.50 -12.23
N ASP A 52 23.11 -23.29 -12.67
CA ASP A 52 23.01 -22.08 -11.85
C ASP A 52 21.55 -21.59 -11.71
N VAL A 53 21.29 -20.86 -10.63
CA VAL A 53 20.00 -20.19 -10.35
C VAL A 53 20.23 -18.69 -10.30
N PHE A 54 19.31 -17.91 -10.85
CA PHE A 54 19.38 -16.45 -10.89
C PHE A 54 18.10 -15.81 -10.35
N LEU A 55 18.23 -14.78 -9.53
CA LEU A 55 17.13 -13.92 -9.07
C LEU A 55 17.22 -12.54 -9.70
N ASN A 56 16.21 -12.16 -10.49
CA ASN A 56 15.99 -10.78 -10.87
C ASN A 56 15.35 -10.04 -9.68
N THR A 57 16.10 -9.17 -9.01
CA THR A 57 15.64 -8.45 -7.82
C THR A 57 14.65 -7.32 -8.15
N SER A 58 14.67 -6.82 -9.39
CA SER A 58 13.78 -5.76 -9.88
C SER A 58 12.36 -6.26 -10.13
N THR A 59 12.20 -7.50 -10.60
CA THR A 59 10.89 -8.13 -10.85
C THR A 59 10.51 -9.14 -9.78
N GLY A 60 11.48 -9.73 -9.09
CA GLY A 60 11.31 -10.87 -8.20
C GLY A 60 11.37 -12.23 -8.92
N ASP A 61 11.67 -12.26 -10.21
CA ASP A 61 11.66 -13.49 -11.00
C ASP A 61 12.86 -14.39 -10.71
N ILE A 62 12.62 -15.70 -10.56
CA ILE A 62 13.66 -16.73 -10.48
C ILE A 62 13.83 -17.38 -11.85
N PHE A 63 15.07 -17.60 -12.22
CA PHE A 63 15.48 -18.35 -13.41
C PHE A 63 16.42 -19.50 -13.02
N SER A 64 16.39 -20.59 -13.79
CA SER A 64 17.39 -21.65 -13.73
C SER A 64 18.05 -21.81 -15.10
N ASN A 65 19.35 -22.06 -15.11
CA ASN A 65 20.07 -22.32 -16.34
C ASN A 65 20.02 -23.82 -16.66
N VAL A 66 19.26 -24.19 -17.68
CA VAL A 66 19.11 -25.57 -18.15
C VAL A 66 19.83 -25.67 -19.49
N ASN A 67 20.90 -26.48 -19.54
CA ASN A 67 21.69 -26.71 -20.76
C ASN A 67 22.17 -25.42 -21.46
N GLY A 68 22.53 -24.40 -20.69
CA GLY A 68 23.06 -23.13 -21.20
C GLY A 68 21.98 -22.10 -21.52
N THR A 69 20.71 -22.42 -21.27
CA THR A 69 19.57 -21.54 -21.50
C THR A 69 18.88 -21.19 -20.19
N TRP A 70 18.67 -19.91 -19.93
CA TRP A 70 17.92 -19.46 -18.77
C TRP A 70 16.41 -19.65 -18.98
N GLN A 71 15.78 -20.32 -18.03
CA GLN A 71 14.35 -20.58 -18.02
C GLN A 71 13.74 -19.98 -16.75
N LYS A 72 12.71 -19.13 -16.93
CA LYS A 72 11.96 -18.55 -15.81
C LYS A 72 11.17 -19.64 -15.06
N GLN A 73 11.41 -19.75 -13.76
CA GLN A 73 10.80 -20.75 -12.88
C GLN A 73 9.61 -20.17 -12.09
N GLY A 74 9.63 -18.87 -11.80
CA GLY A 74 8.55 -18.24 -11.04
C GLY A 74 8.89 -16.82 -10.60
N ASN A 75 8.08 -16.28 -9.69
CA ASN A 75 8.26 -14.97 -9.10
C ASN A 75 8.14 -15.08 -7.56
N LEU A 76 9.08 -14.47 -6.83
CA LEU A 76 9.13 -14.44 -5.37
C LEU A 76 8.32 -13.31 -4.75
N ARG A 77 7.89 -12.31 -5.54
CA ARG A 77 6.96 -11.31 -5.06
C ARG A 77 5.58 -11.93 -5.03
N GLY A 78 5.00 -11.98 -3.84
CA GLY A 78 3.59 -12.27 -3.67
C GLY A 78 2.72 -11.19 -4.33
N PRO A 79 1.39 -11.44 -4.42
CA PRO A 79 0.46 -10.40 -4.81
C PRO A 79 0.58 -9.18 -3.88
N GLN A 80 0.15 -8.02 -4.35
CA GLN A 80 0.00 -6.85 -3.49
C GLN A 80 -0.88 -7.23 -2.28
N GLY A 81 -0.51 -6.75 -1.09
CA GLY A 81 -1.33 -6.93 0.10
C GLY A 81 -2.70 -6.27 -0.05
N PRO A 82 -3.69 -6.65 0.78
CA PRO A 82 -4.99 -5.98 0.78
C PRO A 82 -4.84 -4.48 1.08
N GLU A 83 -5.82 -3.68 0.65
CA GLU A 83 -5.92 -2.29 1.07
C GLU A 83 -5.99 -2.19 2.60
N GLY A 84 -5.38 -1.15 3.17
CA GLY A 84 -5.48 -0.88 4.59
C GLY A 84 -6.92 -0.57 5.03
N PRO A 85 -7.23 -0.68 6.33
CA PRO A 85 -8.55 -0.27 6.82
C PRO A 85 -8.77 1.23 6.62
N GLN A 86 -10.03 1.63 6.46
CA GLN A 86 -10.42 3.04 6.48
C GLN A 86 -9.93 3.70 7.79
N GLY A 87 -9.46 4.94 7.70
CA GLY A 87 -9.11 5.73 8.89
C GLY A 87 -10.32 6.00 9.79
N PRO A 88 -10.11 6.35 11.07
CA PRO A 88 -11.19 6.71 11.97
C PRO A 88 -11.92 7.97 11.49
N GLU A 89 -13.19 8.12 11.89
CA GLU A 89 -13.93 9.36 11.71
C GLU A 89 -13.18 10.53 12.37
N GLY A 90 -13.22 11.70 11.72
CA GLY A 90 -12.64 12.92 12.29
C GLY A 90 -13.38 13.37 13.56
N PRO A 91 -12.74 14.18 14.42
CA PRO A 91 -13.42 14.76 15.57
C PRO A 91 -14.57 15.66 15.11
N ARG A 92 -15.62 15.73 15.94
CA ARG A 92 -16.68 16.72 15.76
C ARG A 92 -16.06 18.13 15.68
N GLY A 93 -16.55 18.94 14.74
CA GLY A 93 -16.16 20.35 14.65
C GLY A 93 -16.50 21.14 15.92
N PRO A 94 -15.85 22.30 16.14
CA PRO A 94 -16.17 23.17 17.27
C PRO A 94 -17.63 23.64 17.19
N GLU A 95 -18.17 24.03 18.33
CA GLU A 95 -19.44 24.75 18.38
C GLU A 95 -19.35 26.04 17.56
N GLY A 96 -20.45 26.44 16.94
CA GLY A 96 -20.53 27.71 16.22
C GLY A 96 -20.44 28.91 17.18
N PRO A 97 -20.11 30.10 16.69
CA PRO A 97 -20.21 31.31 17.50
C PRO A 97 -21.66 31.56 17.93
N GLU A 98 -21.81 32.24 19.06
CA GLU A 98 -23.11 32.76 19.49
C GLU A 98 -23.70 33.68 18.40
N GLY A 99 -25.02 33.62 18.21
CA GLY A 99 -25.71 34.51 17.28
C GLY A 99 -25.67 35.97 17.74
N PRO A 100 -25.89 36.93 16.83
CA PRO A 100 -26.05 38.32 17.23
C PRO A 100 -27.29 38.49 18.14
N PRO A 101 -27.31 39.53 19.00
CA PRO A 101 -28.50 39.87 19.79
C PRO A 101 -29.77 39.99 18.92
N GLY A 102 -30.90 39.46 19.42
CA GLY A 102 -32.17 39.44 18.68
C GLY A 102 -32.94 40.76 18.61
N PHE A 103 -32.45 41.80 19.28
CA PHE A 103 -33.04 43.13 19.29
C PHE A 103 -32.10 44.12 18.60
N GLY A 104 -32.67 45.09 17.89
CA GLY A 104 -31.88 46.13 17.24
C GLY A 104 -31.03 46.90 18.24
N THR A 105 -29.88 47.40 17.79
CA THR A 105 -29.01 48.25 18.61
C THR A 105 -29.71 49.56 18.96
N GLU A 106 -29.23 50.24 20.00
CA GLU A 106 -29.71 51.59 20.33
C GLU A 106 -29.53 52.56 19.15
N GLU A 107 -28.48 52.39 18.34
CA GLU A 107 -28.28 53.13 17.10
C GLU A 107 -29.40 52.87 16.08
N GLN A 108 -29.79 51.60 15.89
CA GLN A 108 -30.90 51.24 15.01
C GLN A 108 -32.22 51.81 15.51
N TYR A 109 -32.43 51.83 16.84
CA TYR A 109 -33.59 52.46 17.45
C TYR A 109 -33.61 53.97 17.23
N ASN A 110 -32.48 54.64 17.47
CA ASN A 110 -32.33 56.10 17.30
C ASN A 110 -32.51 56.53 15.83
N GLU A 111 -32.05 55.71 14.89
CA GLU A 111 -32.27 55.93 13.45
C GLU A 111 -33.76 55.83 13.10
N ILE A 112 -34.48 54.85 13.68
CA ILE A 112 -35.93 54.71 13.48
C ILE A 112 -36.68 55.94 14.02
N ILE A 113 -36.33 56.42 15.22
CA ILE A 113 -36.93 57.62 15.79
C ILE A 113 -36.64 58.85 14.93
N SER A 114 -35.40 59.04 14.46
CA SER A 114 -35.06 60.17 13.57
C SER A 114 -35.84 60.14 12.26
N ARG A 115 -36.03 58.95 11.67
CA ARG A 115 -36.85 58.79 10.45
C ARG A 115 -38.34 59.09 10.71
N LEU A 116 -38.86 58.70 11.88
CA LEU A 116 -40.24 59.01 12.31
C LEU A 116 -40.45 60.51 12.49
N GLU A 117 -39.57 61.20 13.22
CA GLU A 117 -39.66 62.65 13.44
C GLU A 117 -39.59 63.43 12.13
N ALA A 118 -38.71 63.03 11.21
CA ALA A 118 -38.62 63.65 9.89
C ALA A 118 -39.91 63.48 9.07
N LEU A 119 -40.56 62.32 9.15
CA LEU A 119 -41.83 62.06 8.48
C LEU A 119 -43.00 62.82 9.11
N GLU A 120 -43.05 62.92 10.44
CA GLU A 120 -44.12 63.64 11.15
C GLU A 120 -43.97 65.16 11.02
N GLY A 121 -42.74 65.66 10.91
CA GLY A 121 -42.45 67.07 10.63
C GLY A 121 -42.93 67.54 9.25
N GLU A 122 -42.91 66.67 8.23
CA GLU A 122 -43.42 67.01 6.89
C GLU A 122 -44.96 66.99 6.79
N VAL A 123 -45.65 66.21 7.63
CA VAL A 123 -47.12 66.06 7.54
C VAL A 123 -47.90 67.25 8.12
N PHE A 124 -47.28 68.10 8.96
CA PHE A 124 -47.95 69.21 9.64
C PHE A 124 -47.36 70.62 9.40
N GLY A 125 -46.35 70.76 8.53
CA GLY A 125 -45.68 72.05 8.24
C GLY A 125 -46.31 72.92 7.14
N GLY A 126 -47.43 72.52 6.55
CA GLY A 126 -48.06 73.21 5.41
C GLY A 126 -49.38 73.90 5.75
N GLY A 127 -49.44 74.63 6.85
CA GLY A 127 -50.63 75.38 7.27
C GLY A 127 -50.29 76.80 7.69
N ASP A 128 -50.82 77.74 6.89
CA ASP A 128 -51.00 79.17 7.17
C ASP A 128 -49.82 80.12 6.85
N SER A 129 -49.92 80.77 5.68
CA SER A 129 -50.02 82.23 5.46
C SER A 129 -49.61 82.62 4.04
#